data_AF-A0A4D7H4E8-F1
#
_entry.id   AF-A0A4D7H4E8-F1
#
_cell.length_a   1.000
_cell.length_b   1.000
_cell.length_c   1.000
_cell.angle_alpha   90.00
_cell.angle_beta   90.00
_cell.angle_gamma   90.00
#
_symmetry.space_group_name_H-M   'P 1'
#
loop_
_entity.id
_entity.type
_entity.pdbx_description
1 polymer ?
#
loop_
_entity_poly.entity_id
_entity_poly.type
_entity_poly.pdbx_seq_one_letter_code
_entity_poly.pdbx_strand_id
1 'polypeptide(L)'
;MADGYNGVFGAFPYALTHSTSWLFRLYVAVSALVALFLTLVVAMGLVVLIANTADFGGGQLTLSRSFYAVVGLLLVAPILAPTLFVARRHRREETREHEHYDFALGLAGFVFLTSLYVGAVITVPPDLQTPVTGPLAPLVELLYGLPQVAGLVPPLSAALFIFGLHRRLR
;
A
#
# COMPACT_ATOMS: atom_id res chain seq x y z
N MET A 1 28.46 6.37 14.59
CA MET A 1 28.24 5.30 13.60
C MET A 1 26.76 4.95 13.65
N ALA A 2 26.01 5.19 12.58
CA ALA A 2 24.55 5.01 12.56
C ALA A 2 24.22 3.59 12.07
N ASP A 3 24.36 2.60 12.97
CA ASP A 3 24.23 1.17 12.66
C ASP A 3 22.77 0.66 12.54
N GLY A 4 21.78 1.58 12.47
CA GLY A 4 20.35 1.22 12.44
C GLY A 4 19.70 1.17 11.06
N TYR A 5 20.28 1.80 10.03
CA TYR A 5 19.64 1.92 8.71
C TYR A 5 20.10 0.81 7.74
N ASN A 6 19.69 -0.43 8.02
CA ASN A 6 19.96 -1.61 7.18
C ASN A 6 18.84 -1.85 6.14
N GLY A 7 18.55 -0.85 5.29
CA GLY A 7 17.54 -0.96 4.24
C GLY A 7 16.09 -0.93 4.75
N VAL A 8 15.16 -1.60 4.04
CA VAL A 8 13.71 -1.53 4.30
C VAL A 8 13.38 -1.96 5.73
N PHE A 9 14.03 -3.01 6.24
CA PHE A 9 13.78 -3.53 7.59
C PHE A 9 14.30 -2.61 8.70
N GLY A 10 15.38 -1.85 8.47
CA GLY A 10 15.88 -0.85 9.41
C GLY A 10 15.11 0.48 9.38
N ALA A 11 14.38 0.76 8.30
CA ALA A 11 13.63 2.01 8.14
C ALA A 11 12.44 2.10 9.09
N PHE A 12 11.76 0.99 9.39
CA PHE A 12 10.62 0.93 10.31
C PHE A 12 10.97 1.35 11.75
N PRO A 13 11.91 0.68 12.45
CA PRO A 13 12.28 1.07 13.81
C PRO A 13 12.86 2.49 13.83
N TYR A 14 13.65 2.87 12.82
CA TYR A 14 14.24 4.21 12.77
C TYR A 14 13.19 5.33 12.65
N ALA A 15 12.19 5.15 11.78
CA ALA A 15 11.10 6.10 11.57
C ALA A 15 10.21 6.25 12.82
N LEU A 16 9.96 5.15 13.54
CA LEU A 16 9.19 5.17 14.79
C LEU A 16 9.90 5.95 15.90
N THR A 17 11.21 5.80 16.03
CA THR A 17 11.97 6.43 17.12
C THR A 17 12.17 7.94 16.88
N HIS A 18 12.36 8.37 15.63
CA HIS A 18 12.75 9.75 15.31
C HIS A 18 11.56 10.66 14.93
N SER A 19 10.42 10.13 14.52
CA SER A 19 9.25 10.96 14.23
C SER A 19 8.56 11.43 15.50
N THR A 20 8.15 12.70 15.58
CA THR A 20 7.36 13.25 16.70
C THR A 20 5.84 13.10 16.49
N SER A 21 5.39 12.80 15.27
CA SER A 21 3.96 12.73 14.95
C SER A 21 3.35 11.38 15.36
N TRP A 22 2.35 11.42 16.25
CA TRP A 22 1.63 10.21 16.67
C TRP A 22 0.88 9.55 15.51
N LEU A 23 0.28 10.34 14.61
CA LEU A 23 -0.42 9.83 13.43
C LEU A 23 0.53 9.06 12.52
N PHE A 24 1.74 9.58 12.29
CA PHE A 24 2.74 8.91 11.48
C PHE A 24 3.23 7.62 12.15
N ARG A 25 3.47 7.63 13.46
CA ARG A 25 3.84 6.40 14.20
C ARG A 25 2.75 5.32 14.11
N LEU A 26 1.48 5.70 14.26
CA LEU A 26 0.34 4.80 14.07
C LEU A 26 0.31 4.26 12.64
N TYR A 27 0.49 5.12 11.65
CA TYR A 27 0.58 4.71 10.25
C TYR A 27 1.69 3.69 10.03
N VAL A 28 2.89 3.90 10.57
CA VAL A 28 4.01 2.97 10.41
C VAL A 28 3.67 1.59 11.00
N ALA A 29 3.02 1.54 12.16
CA ALA A 29 2.59 0.28 12.77
C ALA A 29 1.52 -0.43 11.94
N VAL A 30 0.48 0.30 11.50
CA VAL A 30 -0.61 -0.24 10.68
C VAL A 30 -0.11 -0.69 9.32
N SER A 31 0.70 0.13 8.65
CA SER A 31 1.28 -0.18 7.34
C SER A 31 2.22 -1.39 7.39
N ALA A 32 2.98 -1.58 8.47
CA ALA A 32 3.79 -2.79 8.66
C ALA A 32 2.90 -4.05 8.72
N LEU A 33 1.81 -4.00 9.49
CA LEU A 33 0.87 -5.12 9.61
C LEU A 33 0.17 -5.41 8.28
N VAL A 34 -0.30 -4.37 7.59
CA VAL A 34 -0.96 -4.50 6.28
C VAL A 34 0.02 -5.02 5.23
N ALA A 35 1.25 -4.50 5.18
CA ALA A 35 2.28 -4.98 4.25
C ALA A 35 2.62 -6.45 4.51
N LEU A 36 2.73 -6.87 5.78
CA LEU A 36 2.92 -8.28 6.14
C LEU A 36 1.75 -9.14 5.65
N PHE A 37 0.51 -8.73 5.94
CA PHE A 37 -0.69 -9.43 5.50
C PHE A 37 -0.74 -9.58 3.97
N LEU A 38 -0.54 -8.48 3.23
CA LEU A 38 -0.55 -8.49 1.78
C LEU A 38 0.59 -9.33 1.20
N THR A 39 1.78 -9.31 1.83
CA THR A 39 2.89 -10.18 1.44
C THR A 39 2.52 -11.65 1.59
N LEU A 40 1.84 -12.03 2.68
CA LEU A 40 1.34 -13.40 2.89
C LEU A 40 0.28 -13.78 1.85
N VAL A 41 -0.68 -12.90 1.56
CA VAL A 41 -1.72 -13.13 0.54
C VAL A 41 -1.08 -13.32 -0.84
N VAL A 42 -0.16 -12.44 -1.22
CA VAL A 42 0.58 -12.54 -2.48
C VAL A 42 1.37 -13.84 -2.53
N ALA A 43 2.15 -14.16 -1.49
CA ALA A 43 2.92 -15.39 -1.41
C ALA A 43 2.03 -16.65 -1.53
N MET A 44 0.90 -16.69 -0.83
CA MET A 44 -0.04 -17.80 -0.92
C MET A 44 -0.63 -17.93 -2.33
N GLY A 45 -1.05 -16.81 -2.93
CA GLY A 45 -1.55 -16.83 -4.31
C GLY A 45 -0.48 -17.25 -5.32
N LEU A 46 0.80 -16.96 -5.07
CA LEU A 46 1.92 -17.47 -5.86
C LEU A 46 2.06 -18.99 -5.71
N VAL A 47 1.93 -19.53 -4.50
CA VAL A 47 1.91 -20.98 -4.26
C VAL A 47 0.75 -21.64 -5.01
N VAL A 48 -0.46 -21.08 -4.93
CA VAL A 48 -1.64 -21.57 -5.68
C VAL A 48 -1.42 -21.49 -7.19
N LEU A 49 -0.84 -20.40 -7.68
CA LEU A 49 -0.50 -20.24 -9.09
C LEU A 49 0.47 -21.32 -9.56
N ILE A 50 1.49 -21.65 -8.76
CA ILE A 50 2.43 -22.74 -9.05
C ILE A 50 1.72 -24.10 -9.01
N ALA A 51 0.91 -24.36 -7.98
CA ALA A 51 0.20 -25.63 -7.81
C ALA A 51 -0.74 -25.92 -9.00
N ASN A 52 -1.51 -24.92 -9.44
CA ASN A 52 -2.42 -25.05 -10.58
C ASN A 52 -1.72 -25.16 -11.94
N THR A 53 -0.40 -24.98 -11.98
CA THR A 53 0.38 -25.01 -13.23
C THR A 53 1.36 -26.18 -13.29
N ALA A 54 1.26 -27.14 -12.36
CA ALA A 54 2.01 -28.38 -12.41
C ALA A 54 1.67 -29.27 -13.64
N ASP A 55 0.49 -29.08 -14.25
CA ASP A 55 0.02 -29.87 -15.40
C ASP A 55 0.24 -29.21 -16.79
N PHE A 56 0.76 -27.98 -16.88
CA PHE A 56 0.88 -27.24 -18.15
C PHE A 56 2.34 -26.97 -18.58
N GLY A 57 2.67 -27.26 -19.85
CA GLY A 57 4.04 -27.22 -20.38
C GLY A 57 4.70 -25.82 -20.46
N GLY A 58 5.77 -25.65 -19.68
CA GLY A 58 7.05 -24.97 -20.00
C GLY A 58 7.14 -23.49 -20.40
N GLY A 59 6.24 -22.93 -21.22
CA GLY A 59 6.52 -21.69 -21.97
C GLY A 59 5.70 -20.45 -21.61
N GLN A 60 4.38 -20.59 -21.42
CA GLN A 60 3.49 -19.43 -21.14
C GLN A 60 3.42 -19.03 -19.66
N LEU A 61 4.06 -19.80 -18.78
CA LEU A 61 3.93 -19.70 -17.33
C LEU A 61 4.87 -18.67 -16.68
N THR A 62 5.99 -18.34 -17.31
CA THR A 62 6.97 -17.38 -16.77
C THR A 62 6.43 -15.95 -16.79
N LEU A 63 5.75 -15.55 -17.88
CA LEU A 63 5.17 -14.20 -17.99
C LEU A 63 4.12 -13.93 -16.89
N SER A 64 3.18 -14.86 -16.69
CA SER A 64 2.12 -14.75 -15.68
C SER A 64 2.69 -14.69 -14.26
N ARG A 65 3.68 -15.55 -13.94
CA ARG A 65 4.34 -15.57 -12.62
C ARG A 65 5.12 -14.30 -12.33
N SER A 66 5.89 -13.80 -13.30
CA SER A 66 6.63 -12.54 -13.15
C SER A 66 5.70 -11.35 -13.03
N PHE A 67 4.61 -11.30 -13.81
CA PHE A 67 3.60 -10.24 -13.70
C PHE A 67 2.94 -10.22 -12.32
N TYR A 68 2.60 -11.40 -11.78
CA TYR A 68 2.03 -11.51 -10.43
C TYR A 68 2.96 -10.93 -9.36
N ALA A 69 4.27 -11.20 -9.45
CA ALA A 69 5.26 -10.61 -8.54
C ALA A 69 5.35 -9.08 -8.68
N VAL A 70 5.28 -8.55 -9.91
CA VAL A 70 5.27 -7.10 -10.17
C VAL A 70 4.01 -6.45 -9.59
N VAL A 71 2.85 -7.07 -9.74
CA VAL A 71 1.59 -6.58 -9.14
C VAL A 71 1.68 -6.58 -7.62
N GLY A 72 2.21 -7.65 -7.01
CA GLY A 72 2.46 -7.70 -5.57
C GLY A 72 3.40 -6.58 -5.10
N LEU A 73 4.48 -6.31 -5.82
CA LEU A 73 5.40 -5.22 -5.53
C LEU A 73 4.72 -3.85 -5.66
N LEU A 74 3.94 -3.63 -6.72
CA LEU A 74 3.18 -2.39 -6.93
C LEU A 74 2.15 -2.14 -5.84
N LEU A 75 1.62 -3.20 -5.23
CA LEU A 75 0.70 -3.11 -4.10
C LEU A 75 1.42 -2.68 -2.81
N VAL A 76 2.59 -3.27 -2.53
CA VAL A 76 3.33 -3.07 -1.27
C VAL A 76 4.17 -1.79 -1.29
N ALA A 77 4.77 -1.43 -2.42
CA ALA A 77 5.70 -0.30 -2.49
C ALA A 77 5.09 1.05 -2.05
N PRO A 78 3.87 1.45 -2.45
CA PRO A 78 3.26 2.70 -2.00
C PRO A 78 2.87 2.68 -0.52
N ILE A 79 2.63 1.49 0.07
CA ILE A 79 2.41 1.32 1.51
C ILE A 79 3.69 1.62 2.29
N LEU A 80 4.84 1.26 1.73
CA LEU A 80 6.14 1.48 2.38
C LEU A 80 6.71 2.87 2.11
N ALA A 81 6.29 3.52 1.01
CA ALA A 81 6.88 4.76 0.52
C ALA A 81 6.90 5.89 1.57
N PRO A 82 5.81 6.21 2.29
CA PRO A 82 5.85 7.27 3.30
C PRO A 82 6.86 6.97 4.42
N THR A 83 6.91 5.72 4.89
CA THR A 83 7.87 5.28 5.93
C THR A 83 9.31 5.46 5.45
N LEU A 84 9.61 5.03 4.22
CA LEU A 84 10.94 5.17 3.64
C LEU A 84 11.34 6.63 3.40
N PHE A 85 10.42 7.46 2.95
CA PHE A 85 10.67 8.89 2.71
C PHE A 85 10.96 9.64 4.02
N VAL A 86 10.18 9.40 5.08
CA VAL A 86 10.42 10.00 6.40
C VAL A 86 11.74 9.51 6.99
N ALA A 87 12.01 8.20 6.96
CA ALA A 87 13.28 7.65 7.45
C ALA A 87 14.49 8.24 6.71
N ARG A 88 14.40 8.37 5.38
CA ARG A 88 15.46 8.96 4.55
C ARG A 88 15.68 10.44 4.86
N ARG A 89 14.61 11.21 5.10
CA ARG A 89 14.69 12.64 5.43
C ARG A 89 15.36 12.85 6.79
N HIS A 90 14.93 12.13 7.82
CA HIS A 90 15.53 12.19 9.16
C HIS A 90 17.02 11.84 9.15
N ARG A 91 17.42 10.85 8.34
CA ARG A 91 18.84 10.49 8.15
C ARG A 91 19.68 11.63 7.55
N ARG A 92 19.10 12.49 6.73
CA ARG A 92 19.81 13.56 6.02
C ARG A 92 19.90 14.86 6.81
N GLU A 93 19.35 14.91 8.02
CA GLU A 93 19.32 16.11 8.88
C GLU A 93 18.74 17.35 8.15
N GLU A 94 17.92 17.13 7.10
CA GLU A 94 17.21 18.18 6.36
C GLU A 94 16.23 18.88 7.34
N THR A 95 16.59 20.11 7.72
CA THR A 95 16.26 20.83 8.96
C THR A 95 14.81 21.37 9.08
N ARG A 96 14.41 21.67 10.34
CA ARG A 96 13.32 22.52 10.89
C ARG A 96 11.88 22.15 10.46
N GLU A 97 11.08 21.74 11.45
CA GLU A 97 9.65 21.33 11.36
C GLU A 97 9.40 19.92 10.77
N HIS A 98 9.81 18.90 11.53
CA HIS A 98 9.54 17.50 11.23
C HIS A 98 8.05 17.13 11.30
N GLU A 99 7.28 17.84 12.13
CA GLU A 99 5.94 17.41 12.50
C GLU A 99 4.93 17.52 11.36
N HIS A 100 4.96 18.61 10.58
CA HIS A 100 4.02 18.81 9.47
C HIS A 100 4.29 17.83 8.32
N TYR A 101 5.56 17.59 7.98
CA TYR A 101 5.91 16.64 6.93
C TYR A 101 5.55 15.20 7.33
N ASP A 102 5.92 14.78 8.53
CA ASP A 102 5.63 13.43 9.04
C ASP A 102 4.12 13.20 9.13
N PHE A 103 3.36 14.19 9.64
CA PHE A 103 1.90 14.15 9.68
C PHE A 103 1.30 14.03 8.28
N ALA A 104 1.72 14.87 7.33
CA ALA A 104 1.17 14.90 5.98
C ALA A 104 1.43 13.57 5.25
N LEU A 105 2.62 12.99 5.39
CA LEU A 105 2.94 11.69 4.80
C LEU A 105 2.19 10.54 5.48
N GLY A 106 2.02 10.58 6.80
CA GLY A 106 1.22 9.60 7.54
C GLY A 106 -0.25 9.63 7.10
N LEU A 107 -0.83 10.83 6.98
CA LEU A 107 -2.19 11.02 6.48
C LEU A 107 -2.34 10.51 5.04
N ALA A 108 -1.42 10.88 4.15
CA ALA A 108 -1.42 10.40 2.76
C ALA A 108 -1.29 8.88 2.68
N GLY A 109 -0.50 8.27 3.58
CA GLY A 109 -0.40 6.83 3.72
C GLY A 109 -1.73 6.18 4.12
N PHE A 110 -2.46 6.76 5.08
CA PHE A 110 -3.81 6.28 5.43
C PHE A 110 -4.81 6.44 4.27
N VAL A 111 -4.76 7.57 3.55
CA VAL A 111 -5.56 7.76 2.33
C VAL A 111 -5.28 6.66 1.31
N PHE A 112 -4.03 6.26 1.14
CA PHE A 112 -3.68 5.12 0.28
C PHE A 112 -4.30 3.81 0.77
N LEU A 113 -4.21 3.49 2.07
CA LEU A 113 -4.85 2.30 2.63
C LEU A 113 -6.38 2.29 2.43
N THR A 114 -7.04 3.43 2.65
CA THR A 114 -8.47 3.56 2.38
C THR A 114 -8.77 3.40 0.90
N SER A 115 -7.93 3.94 0.01
CA SER A 115 -8.10 3.80 -1.44
C SER A 115 -7.96 2.35 -1.92
N LEU A 116 -7.11 1.53 -1.28
CA LEU A 116 -7.04 0.09 -1.55
C LEU A 116 -8.35 -0.59 -1.19
N TYR A 117 -8.95 -0.24 -0.05
CA TYR A 117 -10.26 -0.77 0.34
C TYR A 117 -11.35 -0.37 -0.67
N VAL A 118 -11.40 0.90 -1.08
CA VAL A 118 -12.35 1.37 -2.11
C VAL A 118 -12.13 0.63 -3.43
N GLY A 119 -10.89 0.46 -3.87
CA GLY A 119 -10.55 -0.32 -5.05
C GLY A 119 -11.04 -1.77 -4.95
N ALA A 120 -10.82 -2.40 -3.79
CA ALA A 120 -11.31 -3.75 -3.52
C ALA A 120 -12.83 -3.86 -3.61
N VAL A 121 -13.57 -2.90 -3.04
CA VAL A 121 -15.04 -2.82 -3.12
C VAL A 121 -15.52 -2.71 -4.57
N ILE A 122 -14.89 -1.87 -5.40
CA ILE A 122 -15.22 -1.73 -6.83
C ILE A 122 -15.00 -3.05 -7.59
N THR A 123 -13.99 -3.83 -7.19
CA THR A 123 -13.64 -5.08 -7.88
C THR A 123 -14.47 -6.30 -7.45
N VAL A 124 -15.41 -6.15 -6.49
CA VAL A 124 -16.23 -7.28 -6.00
C VAL A 124 -17.09 -7.84 -7.14
N PRO A 125 -16.94 -9.14 -7.49
CA PRO A 125 -17.79 -9.80 -8.48
C PRO A 125 -19.27 -9.77 -8.07
N PRO A 126 -20.23 -9.62 -9.02
CA PRO A 126 -21.66 -9.55 -8.71
C PRO A 126 -22.17 -10.67 -7.81
N ASP A 127 -21.68 -11.90 -8.03
CA ASP A 127 -22.07 -13.09 -7.26
C ASP A 127 -21.62 -13.06 -5.79
N LEU A 128 -20.65 -12.20 -5.47
CA LEU A 128 -20.10 -12.03 -4.12
C LEU A 128 -20.56 -10.72 -3.46
N GLN A 129 -21.39 -9.93 -4.12
CA GLN A 129 -21.95 -8.70 -3.54
C GLN A 129 -23.02 -9.05 -2.51
N THR A 130 -22.96 -8.38 -1.36
CA THR A 130 -23.97 -8.51 -0.31
C THR A 130 -24.97 -7.35 -0.38
N PRO A 131 -26.23 -7.57 0.03
CA PRO A 131 -27.21 -6.50 0.11
C PRO A 131 -26.72 -5.39 1.06
N VAL A 132 -26.68 -4.15 0.57
CA VAL A 132 -26.19 -3.02 1.36
C VAL A 132 -27.38 -2.32 2.04
N THR A 133 -27.24 -2.02 3.33
CA THR A 133 -28.26 -1.30 4.09
C THR A 133 -27.63 -0.17 4.89
N GLY A 134 -28.43 0.86 5.20
CA GLY A 134 -28.00 2.00 6.02
C GLY A 134 -27.53 3.22 5.23
N PRO A 135 -26.94 4.23 5.90
CA PRO A 135 -26.68 5.55 5.33
C PRO A 135 -25.60 5.55 4.23
N LEU A 136 -24.73 4.54 4.19
CA LEU A 136 -23.69 4.39 3.16
C LEU A 136 -24.14 3.51 1.98
N ALA A 137 -25.35 2.96 2.01
CA ALA A 137 -25.89 2.16 0.91
C ALA A 137 -25.73 2.81 -0.49
N PRO A 138 -26.11 4.08 -0.72
CA PRO A 138 -25.98 4.66 -2.06
C PRO A 138 -24.52 4.79 -2.51
N LEU A 139 -23.58 4.96 -1.58
CA LEU A 139 -22.16 5.03 -1.92
C LEU A 139 -21.64 3.66 -2.35
N VAL A 140 -21.96 2.60 -1.60
CA VAL A 140 -21.49 1.24 -1.92
C VAL A 140 -22.14 0.73 -3.21
N GLU A 141 -23.43 0.98 -3.40
CA GLU A 141 -24.14 0.64 -4.65
C GLU A 141 -23.52 1.34 -5.86
N LEU A 142 -23.15 2.62 -5.71
CA LEU A 142 -22.41 3.34 -6.74
C LEU A 142 -21.07 2.67 -7.04
N LEU A 143 -20.32 2.26 -6.01
CA LEU A 143 -19.03 1.59 -6.19
C LEU A 143 -19.17 0.21 -6.87
N TYR A 144 -20.19 -0.57 -6.51
CA TYR A 144 -20.50 -1.85 -7.14
C TYR A 144 -20.98 -1.70 -8.59
N GLY A 145 -21.61 -0.57 -8.92
CA GLY A 145 -22.04 -0.26 -10.29
C GLY A 145 -20.91 0.16 -11.23
N LEU A 146 -19.69 0.42 -10.72
CA LEU A 146 -18.56 0.82 -11.55
C LEU A 146 -17.95 -0.39 -12.29
N PRO A 147 -17.34 -0.19 -13.48
CA PRO A 147 -16.53 -1.22 -14.11
C PRO A 147 -15.39 -1.67 -13.20
N GLN A 148 -15.14 -2.98 -13.09
CA GLN A 148 -14.09 -3.52 -12.19
C GLN A 148 -12.71 -2.89 -12.42
N VAL A 149 -12.36 -2.55 -13.67
CA VAL A 149 -11.09 -1.88 -14.01
C VAL A 149 -10.95 -0.51 -13.34
N ALA A 150 -12.07 0.16 -13.03
CA ALA A 150 -12.06 1.43 -12.30
C ALA A 150 -11.52 1.27 -10.87
N GLY A 151 -11.49 0.05 -10.32
CA GLY A 151 -10.92 -0.24 -9.00
C GLY A 151 -9.41 0.06 -8.89
N LEU A 152 -8.70 0.18 -10.02
CA LEU A 152 -7.29 0.62 -10.04
C LEU A 152 -7.14 2.13 -9.83
N VAL A 153 -8.16 2.93 -10.16
CA VAL A 153 -8.07 4.40 -10.13
C VAL A 153 -7.83 4.95 -8.71
N PRO A 154 -8.57 4.51 -7.66
CA PRO A 154 -8.34 4.98 -6.31
C PRO A 154 -6.89 4.76 -5.82
N PRO A 155 -6.31 3.54 -5.82
CA PRO A 155 -4.96 3.33 -5.32
C PRO A 155 -3.88 4.03 -6.16
N LEU A 156 -4.04 4.09 -7.49
CA LEU A 156 -3.09 4.81 -8.34
C LEU A 156 -3.10 6.32 -8.07
N SER A 157 -4.29 6.92 -7.92
CA SER A 157 -4.40 8.35 -7.60
C SER A 157 -3.80 8.67 -6.24
N ALA A 158 -4.02 7.82 -5.23
CA ALA A 158 -3.44 8.00 -3.90
C ALA A 158 -1.91 7.81 -3.89
N ALA A 159 -1.36 6.85 -4.66
CA ALA A 159 0.08 6.68 -4.80
C ALA A 159 0.74 7.91 -5.47
N LEU A 160 0.12 8.45 -6.52
CA LEU A 160 0.58 9.69 -7.16
C LEU A 160 0.48 10.88 -6.21
N PHE A 161 -0.57 10.92 -5.38
CA PHE A 161 -0.74 11.94 -4.35
C PHE A 161 0.39 11.89 -3.30
N ILE A 162 0.75 10.71 -2.79
CA ILE A 162 1.90 10.53 -1.89
C ILE A 162 3.18 11.08 -2.53
N PHE A 163 3.46 10.71 -3.78
CA PHE A 163 4.65 11.16 -4.50
C PHE A 163 4.65 12.68 -4.71
N GLY A 164 3.51 13.26 -5.11
CA GLY A 164 3.33 14.69 -5.28
C GLY A 164 3.52 15.46 -3.97
N LEU A 165 2.96 14.96 -2.87
CA LEU A 165 3.11 15.52 -1.53
C LEU A 165 4.57 15.50 -1.08
N HIS A 166 5.24 14.35 -1.25
CA HIS A 166 6.66 14.20 -0.96
C HIS A 166 7.49 15.22 -1.74
N ARG A 167 7.24 15.40 -3.05
CA ARG A 167 7.98 16.34 -3.89
C ARG A 167 7.74 17.81 -3.50
N ARG A 168 6.53 18.16 -3.04
CA ARG A 168 6.19 19.54 -2.66
C ARG A 168 6.72 19.95 -1.30
N LEU A 169 6.82 19.01 -0.35
CA LEU A 169 7.23 19.27 1.03
C LEU A 169 8.71 18.96 1.30
N ARG A 170 9.43 18.49 0.28
CA ARG A 170 10.88 18.24 0.30
C ARG A 170 11.62 19.45 -0.24
#